data_AF-A0A8C2G521-F1
#
_entry.id   AF-A0A8C2G521-F1
#
_cell.length_a   1.000
_cell.length_b   1.000
_cell.length_c   1.000
_cell.angle_alpha   90.00
_cell.angle_beta   90.00
_cell.angle_gamma   90.00
#
_symmetry.space_group_name_H-M   'P 1'
#
loop_
_entity.id
_entity.type
_entity.pdbx_description
1 polymer ?
#
loop_
_entity_poly.entity_id
_entity_poly.type
_entity_poly.pdbx_seq_one_letter_code
_entity_poly.pdbx_strand_id
1 'polypeptide(L)'
;MEAVEPPQLVQYSQDYPTISPQQGPPQPGAQYPVPLDPRLQPSYDPQHGYTFPHYSSPTDPRHSPSIDSIYQHHPDSRKHVPSSHPDHSAYPDSRYGRTHHHRPVIQESKLPAHTHTSGRALHLIALNSPQPGNMQGIKGVDHQCFLQAQAIGLKGTFRAFLSSRLQDLYSIVRQNNRELLPIVNLQDEELFSNWKSIFSGSEGKMNDNVRIYSFDGRDVLDDDAWPEKMVWHGSSPEGSRQTDSYCETWRTGGHAVTGMASSVQEGYLLQQLPRGCSSSFIVLCIENSYTAE
;
A
#
# COMPACT_ATOMS: atom_id res chain seq x y z
N MET A 1 77.16 28.80 15.45
CA MET A 1 75.79 28.68 14.93
C MET A 1 75.11 27.66 15.80
N GLU A 2 74.34 28.18 16.75
CA GLU A 2 73.78 27.48 17.90
C GLU A 2 72.54 26.70 17.47
N ALA A 3 72.46 25.43 17.90
CA ALA A 3 71.40 24.51 17.54
C ALA A 3 70.15 24.81 18.38
N VAL A 4 69.00 24.96 17.71
CA VAL A 4 67.70 25.20 18.34
C VAL A 4 67.20 23.90 18.97
N GLU A 5 66.90 23.96 20.26
CA GLU A 5 66.35 22.89 21.09
C GLU A 5 64.88 22.57 20.70
N PRO A 6 64.47 21.28 20.63
CA PRO A 6 63.09 20.92 20.32
C PRO A 6 62.15 21.11 21.52
N PRO A 7 60.84 21.33 21.29
CA PRO A 7 59.89 21.61 22.35
C PRO A 7 59.56 20.35 23.19
N GLN A 8 59.25 20.57 24.47
CA GLN A 8 58.94 19.53 25.44
C GLN A 8 57.58 18.88 25.17
N LEU A 9 57.53 17.53 25.22
CA LEU A 9 56.32 16.72 25.18
C LEU A 9 55.58 16.82 26.52
N VAL A 10 54.37 17.37 26.50
CA VAL A 10 53.45 17.34 27.65
C VAL A 10 52.90 15.92 27.79
N GLN A 11 53.36 15.19 28.80
CA GLN A 11 52.75 13.93 29.23
C GLN A 11 51.45 14.23 29.98
N TYR A 12 50.31 13.83 29.41
CA TYR A 12 49.05 13.76 30.15
C TYR A 12 49.00 12.44 30.93
N SER A 13 48.96 12.50 32.26
CA SER A 13 48.58 11.37 33.11
C SER A 13 47.09 11.07 32.90
N GLN A 14 46.78 9.88 32.38
CA GLN A 14 45.43 9.34 32.44
C GLN A 14 45.28 8.54 33.74
N ASP A 15 44.83 9.20 34.80
CA ASP A 15 44.31 8.54 35.99
C ASP A 15 42.92 7.97 35.66
N TYR A 16 42.83 6.67 35.39
CA TYR A 16 41.57 5.93 35.38
C TYR A 16 41.36 5.26 36.74
N PRO A 17 40.22 5.49 37.44
CA PRO A 17 39.88 4.69 38.60
C PRO A 17 39.45 3.29 38.15
N THR A 18 40.21 2.28 38.58
CA THR A 18 39.86 0.85 38.47
C THR A 18 38.63 0.56 39.32
N ILE A 19 37.46 0.44 38.69
CA ILE A 19 36.25 -0.09 39.35
C ILE A 19 36.34 -1.62 39.30
N SER A 20 36.45 -2.24 40.47
CA SER A 20 36.28 -3.69 40.64
C SER A 20 34.83 -4.09 40.30
N PRO A 21 34.56 -5.19 39.57
CA PRO A 21 33.19 -5.63 39.34
C PRO A 21 32.60 -6.20 40.64
N GLN A 22 31.52 -5.58 41.14
CA GLN A 22 30.65 -6.20 42.12
C GLN A 22 29.93 -7.40 41.48
N GLN A 23 29.90 -8.51 42.21
CA GLN A 23 29.15 -9.72 41.87
C GLN A 23 27.65 -9.42 41.85
N GLY A 24 27.03 -9.52 40.67
CA GLY A 24 25.58 -9.62 40.52
C GLY A 24 25.06 -11.02 40.88
N PRO A 25 23.77 -11.16 41.20
CA PRO A 25 23.16 -12.47 41.49
C PRO A 25 23.15 -13.38 40.24
N PRO A 26 23.16 -14.72 40.42
CA PRO A 26 23.33 -15.66 39.31
C PRO A 26 22.15 -15.64 38.34
N GLN A 27 22.45 -15.62 37.04
CA GLN A 27 21.46 -15.77 35.97
C GLN A 27 20.93 -17.22 35.90
N PRO A 28 19.63 -17.44 35.65
CA PRO A 28 19.12 -18.77 35.30
C PRO A 28 19.70 -19.19 33.94
N GLY A 29 20.30 -20.38 33.92
CA GLY A 29 21.14 -20.88 32.82
C GLY A 29 20.45 -20.97 31.47
N ALA A 30 21.26 -20.77 30.43
CA ALA A 30 20.92 -21.08 29.05
C ALA A 30 20.50 -22.55 28.93
N GLN A 31 19.25 -22.79 28.51
CA GLN A 31 18.82 -24.10 28.04
C GLN A 31 19.50 -24.37 26.70
N TYR A 32 20.48 -25.28 26.71
CA TYR A 32 20.99 -25.91 25.50
C TYR A 32 19.86 -26.68 24.78
N PRO A 33 19.86 -26.77 23.45
CA PRO A 33 18.96 -27.67 22.74
C PRO A 33 19.26 -29.12 23.15
N VAL A 34 18.25 -29.81 23.66
CA VAL A 34 18.31 -31.25 23.95
C VAL A 34 18.48 -32.01 22.63
N PRO A 35 19.44 -32.94 22.49
CA PRO A 35 19.52 -33.81 21.32
C PRO A 35 18.25 -34.67 21.24
N LEU A 36 17.56 -34.63 20.10
CA LEU A 36 16.43 -35.52 19.82
C LEU A 36 16.91 -36.98 19.81
N ASP A 37 16.28 -37.81 20.66
CA ASP A 37 16.48 -39.25 20.69
C ASP A 37 16.05 -39.87 19.34
N PRO A 38 16.93 -40.62 18.63
CA PRO A 38 16.61 -41.23 17.34
C PRO A 38 15.52 -42.33 17.40
N ARG A 39 14.98 -42.67 18.57
CA ARG A 39 14.00 -43.77 18.73
C ARG A 39 12.52 -43.36 18.68
N LEU A 40 12.22 -42.09 18.43
CA LEU A 40 10.85 -41.61 18.23
C LEU A 40 10.67 -41.07 16.81
N GLN A 41 10.69 -41.96 15.82
CA GLN A 41 10.13 -41.68 14.49
C GLN A 41 8.76 -42.35 14.37
N PRO A 42 7.68 -41.63 14.00
CA PRO A 42 6.50 -42.28 13.46
C PRO A 42 6.85 -42.79 12.05
N SER A 43 6.67 -44.09 11.84
CA SER A 43 6.72 -44.73 10.52
C SER A 43 5.67 -44.08 9.61
N TYR A 44 6.11 -43.45 8.53
CA TYR A 44 5.23 -43.02 7.44
C TYR A 44 4.89 -44.26 6.59
N ASP A 45 3.68 -44.79 6.75
CA ASP A 45 3.10 -45.79 5.86
C ASP A 45 2.14 -45.09 4.88
N PRO A 46 2.41 -45.07 3.55
CA PRO A 46 1.64 -44.30 2.58
C PRO A 46 0.46 -45.07 1.97
N GLN A 47 -0.21 -45.93 2.74
CA GLN A 47 -1.48 -46.51 2.33
C GLN A 47 -2.45 -46.51 3.50
N HIS A 48 -3.38 -45.54 3.53
CA HIS A 48 -4.78 -45.70 3.93
C HIS A 48 -5.42 -44.32 4.03
N GLY A 49 -6.44 -44.08 3.19
CA GLY A 49 -7.20 -42.83 3.17
C GLY A 49 -8.05 -42.66 4.42
N TYR A 50 -8.07 -41.46 4.98
CA TYR A 50 -8.90 -41.11 6.11
C TYR A 50 -10.10 -40.26 5.70
N THR A 51 -11.26 -40.89 5.81
CA THR A 51 -12.55 -40.29 6.14
C THR A 51 -12.46 -39.53 7.47
N PHE A 52 -13.02 -38.31 7.53
CA PHE A 52 -13.09 -37.50 8.74
C PHE A 52 -14.15 -38.03 9.73
N PRO A 53 -13.85 -38.13 11.04
CA PRO A 53 -14.87 -38.23 12.08
C PRO A 53 -15.31 -36.83 12.53
N HIS A 54 -16.62 -36.61 12.57
CA HIS A 54 -17.24 -35.44 13.18
C HIS A 54 -16.96 -35.37 14.69
N TYR A 55 -16.45 -34.23 15.16
CA TYR A 55 -16.51 -33.85 16.57
C TYR A 55 -17.59 -32.77 16.76
N SER A 56 -18.62 -33.14 17.51
CA SER A 56 -19.69 -32.25 17.96
C SER A 56 -19.18 -31.39 19.13
N SER A 57 -19.26 -30.06 19.02
CA SER A 57 -19.06 -29.17 20.17
C SER A 57 -20.35 -29.07 21.02
N PRO A 58 -20.27 -29.04 22.37
CA PRO A 58 -21.44 -28.85 23.22
C PRO A 58 -21.91 -27.38 23.20
N THR A 59 -23.19 -27.16 22.91
CA THR A 59 -23.84 -25.83 22.98
C THR A 59 -24.32 -25.52 24.40
N ASP A 60 -23.90 -24.36 24.91
CA ASP A 60 -24.40 -23.71 26.13
C ASP A 60 -25.72 -22.97 25.83
N PRO A 61 -26.84 -23.26 26.53
CA PRO A 61 -28.14 -22.65 26.25
C PRO A 61 -28.34 -21.42 27.15
N ARG A 62 -27.72 -20.28 26.83
CA ARG A 62 -28.14 -18.98 27.37
C ARG A 62 -27.50 -17.79 26.65
N HIS A 63 -27.99 -17.45 25.45
CA HIS A 63 -28.15 -16.07 24.98
C HIS A 63 -28.85 -16.06 23.62
N SER A 64 -29.99 -15.39 23.52
CA SER A 64 -30.61 -14.99 22.26
C SER A 64 -30.35 -13.50 22.05
N PRO A 65 -30.09 -13.08 20.80
CA PRO A 65 -30.71 -11.87 20.32
C PRO A 65 -31.43 -12.11 19.00
N SER A 66 -32.68 -11.66 18.96
CA SER A 66 -33.56 -11.61 17.79
C SER A 66 -32.96 -10.74 16.70
N ILE A 67 -32.92 -11.24 15.46
CA ILE A 67 -32.87 -10.39 14.26
C ILE A 67 -33.89 -10.92 13.24
N ASP A 68 -34.72 -9.98 12.80
CA ASP A 68 -35.84 -10.12 11.88
C ASP A 68 -35.44 -10.72 10.53
N SER A 69 -36.32 -11.61 10.06
CA SER A 69 -36.29 -12.23 8.75
C SER A 69 -37.06 -11.35 7.76
N ILE A 70 -36.36 -10.55 6.95
CA ILE A 70 -36.95 -9.90 5.78
C ILE A 70 -35.97 -9.96 4.59
N TYR A 71 -36.50 -10.48 3.47
CA TYR A 71 -35.93 -10.68 2.13
C TYR A 71 -35.33 -12.05 1.77
N GLN A 72 -36.29 -12.90 1.43
CA GLN A 72 -36.26 -14.02 0.52
C GLN A 72 -35.70 -13.72 -0.89
N HIS A 73 -34.93 -14.71 -1.36
CA HIS A 73 -34.86 -15.29 -2.71
C HIS A 73 -34.16 -14.56 -3.88
N HIS A 74 -33.13 -15.23 -4.38
CA HIS A 74 -32.66 -15.18 -5.77
C HIS A 74 -32.66 -16.60 -6.38
N PRO A 75 -32.61 -16.73 -7.73
CA PRO A 75 -33.44 -17.65 -8.50
C PRO A 75 -32.65 -18.83 -9.11
N ASP A 76 -33.36 -19.84 -9.62
CA ASP A 76 -33.15 -20.33 -10.99
C ASP A 76 -34.22 -21.35 -11.43
N SER A 77 -34.68 -21.27 -12.67
CA SER A 77 -34.72 -22.41 -13.62
C SER A 77 -35.67 -22.16 -14.80
N ARG A 78 -35.06 -22.14 -15.98
CA ARG A 78 -35.63 -22.31 -17.33
C ARG A 78 -36.72 -23.39 -17.39
N LYS A 79 -37.78 -23.15 -18.16
CA LYS A 79 -38.37 -24.08 -19.15
C LYS A 79 -39.44 -23.42 -20.04
N HIS A 80 -39.26 -23.63 -21.35
CA HIS A 80 -40.14 -23.62 -22.53
C HIS A 80 -41.60 -23.09 -22.49
N VAL A 81 -41.90 -22.31 -23.54
CA VAL A 81 -43.22 -21.91 -24.09
C VAL A 81 -43.88 -23.11 -24.81
N PRO A 82 -45.22 -23.19 -24.96
CA PRO A 82 -45.87 -22.70 -26.19
C PRO A 82 -47.23 -21.98 -26.01
N SER A 83 -47.53 -21.14 -26.99
CA SER A 83 -48.71 -20.27 -27.16
C SER A 83 -50.08 -20.93 -27.11
N SER A 84 -51.09 -20.16 -26.67
CA SER A 84 -52.44 -20.15 -27.27
C SER A 84 -53.14 -18.81 -27.01
N HIS A 85 -53.52 -18.14 -28.10
CA HIS A 85 -54.53 -17.07 -28.17
C HIS A 85 -55.92 -17.74 -28.33
N PRO A 86 -57.06 -17.11 -27.95
CA PRO A 86 -57.60 -15.98 -28.74
C PRO A 86 -58.48 -14.92 -28.03
N ASP A 87 -58.63 -13.79 -28.73
CA ASP A 87 -59.74 -12.82 -28.85
C ASP A 87 -60.48 -12.23 -27.63
N HIS A 88 -60.45 -10.89 -27.50
CA HIS A 88 -61.64 -10.05 -27.79
C HIS A 88 -61.34 -8.52 -27.72
N SER A 89 -61.51 -7.85 -28.86
CA SER A 89 -62.16 -6.54 -29.10
C SER A 89 -62.24 -5.44 -28.01
N ALA A 90 -61.78 -4.21 -28.34
CA ALA A 90 -62.59 -2.97 -28.49
C ALA A 90 -61.96 -1.63 -27.97
N TYR A 91 -61.74 -0.67 -28.91
CA TYR A 91 -61.86 0.81 -28.77
C TYR A 91 -60.74 1.68 -28.09
N PRO A 92 -60.64 3.01 -28.37
CA PRO A 92 -59.54 3.60 -29.17
C PRO A 92 -58.68 4.70 -28.49
N ASP A 93 -57.66 5.16 -29.26
CA ASP A 93 -56.83 6.39 -29.20
C ASP A 93 -57.02 7.36 -28.01
N SER A 94 -55.93 7.61 -27.28
CA SER A 94 -55.72 8.88 -26.57
C SER A 94 -54.24 9.24 -26.52
N ARG A 95 -53.82 9.97 -27.55
CA ARG A 95 -52.65 10.86 -27.56
C ARG A 95 -52.59 11.73 -26.29
N TYR A 96 -51.55 11.54 -25.49
CA TYR A 96 -50.93 12.60 -24.69
C TYR A 96 -49.43 12.56 -24.89
N GLY A 97 -48.92 13.52 -25.65
CA GLY A 97 -47.50 13.88 -25.60
C GLY A 97 -47.23 14.73 -24.36
N ARG A 98 -46.13 14.45 -23.66
CA ARG A 98 -45.43 15.46 -22.86
C ARG A 98 -43.98 15.06 -22.54
N THR A 99 -43.09 15.90 -23.08
CA THR A 99 -41.81 16.38 -22.52
C THR A 99 -40.73 15.35 -22.24
N HIS A 100 -39.80 15.21 -23.21
CA HIS A 100 -38.44 14.81 -22.92
C HIS A 100 -37.81 15.86 -21.99
N HIS A 101 -37.60 15.50 -20.72
CA HIS A 101 -36.72 16.26 -19.86
C HIS A 101 -35.32 16.23 -20.49
N HIS A 102 -34.91 17.35 -21.08
CA HIS A 102 -33.53 17.56 -21.47
C HIS A 102 -32.73 17.58 -20.18
N ARG A 103 -32.05 16.46 -19.90
CA ARG A 103 -31.02 16.38 -18.88
C ARG A 103 -29.98 17.45 -19.24
N PRO A 104 -29.65 18.41 -18.36
CA PRO A 104 -28.55 19.31 -18.61
C PRO A 104 -27.31 18.46 -18.82
N VAL A 105 -26.70 18.57 -19.99
CA VAL A 105 -25.34 18.06 -20.22
C VAL A 105 -24.47 18.94 -19.34
N ILE A 106 -24.10 18.42 -18.17
CA ILE A 106 -22.99 18.97 -17.40
C ILE A 106 -21.80 18.81 -18.34
N GLN A 107 -21.32 19.91 -18.91
CA GLN A 107 -20.01 19.95 -19.54
C GLN A 107 -19.02 19.65 -18.42
N GLU A 108 -18.64 18.38 -18.29
CA GLU A 108 -17.41 18.01 -17.61
C GLU A 108 -16.32 18.84 -18.28
N SER A 109 -15.74 19.77 -17.52
CA SER A 109 -14.46 20.37 -17.86
C SER A 109 -13.49 19.22 -18.03
N LYS A 110 -13.34 18.76 -19.27
CA LYS A 110 -12.45 17.67 -19.64
C LYS A 110 -11.06 18.13 -19.26
N LEU A 111 -10.58 17.67 -18.11
CA LEU A 111 -9.17 17.77 -17.74
C LEU A 111 -8.39 17.29 -18.97
N PRO A 112 -7.35 18.03 -19.40
CA PRO A 112 -6.59 17.63 -20.58
C PRO A 112 -6.19 16.16 -20.40
N ALA A 113 -6.66 15.32 -21.31
CA ALA A 113 -6.35 13.90 -21.27
C ALA A 113 -4.83 13.77 -21.38
N HIS A 114 -4.19 13.18 -20.38
CA HIS A 114 -2.74 13.03 -20.38
C HIS A 114 -2.37 12.08 -21.52
N THR A 115 -1.68 12.62 -22.53
CA THR A 115 -1.14 11.86 -23.64
C THR A 115 0.30 11.50 -23.34
N HIS A 116 0.61 10.20 -23.41
CA HIS A 116 1.95 9.68 -23.18
C HIS A 116 2.94 10.26 -24.20
N THR A 117 3.74 11.24 -23.78
CA THR A 117 4.70 11.90 -24.67
C THR A 117 6.08 11.24 -24.66
N SER A 118 6.41 10.48 -23.62
CA SER A 118 7.76 9.96 -23.41
C SER A 118 7.86 8.43 -23.39
N GLY A 119 8.39 7.87 -24.49
CA GLY A 119 9.09 6.57 -24.46
C GLY A 119 8.29 5.38 -23.89
N ARG A 120 8.95 4.51 -23.11
CA ARG A 120 8.33 3.44 -22.31
C ARG A 120 8.72 3.73 -20.86
N ALA A 121 7.78 4.05 -19.99
CA ALA A 121 8.06 4.39 -18.59
C ALA A 121 6.95 3.87 -17.66
N LEU A 122 7.15 3.99 -16.34
CA LEU A 122 6.11 3.80 -15.33
C LEU A 122 5.92 5.09 -14.55
N HIS A 123 4.68 5.54 -14.42
CA HIS A 123 4.38 6.79 -13.73
C HIS A 123 4.22 6.59 -12.22
N LEU A 124 4.82 7.47 -11.44
CA LEU A 124 4.64 7.61 -10.00
C LEU A 124 4.00 8.98 -9.71
N ILE A 125 2.75 8.97 -9.30
CA ILE A 125 1.88 10.16 -9.19
C ILE A 125 1.21 10.18 -7.82
N ALA A 126 1.06 11.34 -7.19
CA ALA A 126 0.37 11.45 -5.91
C ALA A 126 -1.16 11.45 -6.05
N LEU A 127 -1.87 10.95 -5.03
CA LEU A 127 -3.30 11.25 -4.87
C LEU A 127 -3.51 12.76 -4.70
N ASN A 128 -4.68 13.27 -5.07
CA ASN A 128 -5.07 14.69 -5.03
C ASN A 128 -5.31 15.25 -3.61
N SER A 129 -5.15 14.46 -2.55
CA SER A 129 -5.22 14.98 -1.18
C SER A 129 -4.36 14.14 -0.24
N PRO A 130 -3.83 14.72 0.84
CA PRO A 130 -3.16 13.95 1.87
C PRO A 130 -4.15 12.96 2.50
N GLN A 131 -3.63 11.81 2.96
CA GLN A 131 -4.43 10.75 3.56
C GLN A 131 -3.95 10.43 4.98
N PRO A 132 -4.89 10.25 5.94
CA PRO A 132 -4.55 9.65 7.22
C PRO A 132 -4.24 8.16 7.05
N GLY A 133 -3.78 7.50 8.10
CA GLY A 133 -3.53 6.06 8.10
C GLY A 133 -4.79 5.20 7.85
N ASN A 134 -5.99 5.71 8.17
CA ASN A 134 -7.24 5.02 7.86
C ASN A 134 -7.70 5.33 6.44
N MET A 135 -7.27 4.50 5.50
CA MET A 135 -7.61 4.62 4.08
C MET A 135 -8.53 3.50 3.61
N GLN A 136 -9.35 2.96 4.52
CA GLN A 136 -10.23 1.80 4.28
C GLN A 136 -9.45 0.54 3.83
N GLY A 137 -8.19 0.45 4.26
CA GLY A 137 -7.24 -0.59 3.88
C GLY A 137 -6.69 -0.44 2.47
N ILE A 138 -5.73 -1.29 2.11
CA ILE A 138 -5.01 -1.20 0.81
C ILE A 138 -5.94 -1.18 -0.42
N LYS A 139 -7.09 -1.88 -0.36
CA LYS A 139 -8.07 -1.88 -1.45
C LYS A 139 -8.72 -0.51 -1.67
N GLY A 140 -8.95 0.25 -0.59
CA GLY A 140 -9.49 1.60 -0.68
C GLY A 140 -8.53 2.54 -1.39
N VAL A 141 -7.25 2.49 -1.02
CA VAL A 141 -6.20 3.30 -1.65
C VAL A 141 -5.97 2.90 -3.11
N ASP A 142 -5.87 1.60 -3.41
CA ASP A 142 -5.75 1.10 -4.78
C ASP A 142 -6.92 1.60 -5.64
N HIS A 143 -8.14 1.63 -5.09
CA HIS A 143 -9.31 2.15 -5.78
C HIS A 143 -9.23 3.67 -6.02
N GLN A 144 -8.73 4.45 -5.05
CA GLN A 144 -8.51 5.89 -5.24
C GLN A 144 -7.47 6.17 -6.34
N CYS A 145 -6.36 5.43 -6.36
CA CYS A 145 -5.36 5.53 -7.42
C CYS A 145 -5.98 5.25 -8.80
N PHE A 146 -6.78 4.18 -8.89
CA PHE A 146 -7.48 3.83 -10.13
C PHE A 146 -8.43 4.95 -10.60
N LEU A 147 -9.30 5.44 -9.71
CA LEU A 147 -10.29 6.47 -10.08
C LEU A 147 -9.64 7.78 -10.51
N GLN A 148 -8.60 8.24 -9.80
CA GLN A 148 -7.95 9.50 -10.11
C GLN A 148 -7.12 9.41 -11.40
N ALA A 149 -6.44 8.28 -11.65
CA ALA A 149 -5.77 8.03 -12.92
C ALA A 149 -6.76 8.04 -14.09
N GLN A 150 -7.91 7.37 -13.94
CA GLN A 150 -8.95 7.32 -14.97
C GLN A 150 -9.55 8.71 -15.26
N ALA A 151 -9.75 9.53 -14.22
CA ALA A 151 -10.32 10.88 -14.35
C ALA A 151 -9.47 11.81 -15.24
N ILE A 152 -8.16 11.54 -15.34
CA ILE A 152 -7.23 12.31 -16.17
C ILE A 152 -6.84 11.58 -17.46
N GLY A 153 -7.51 10.46 -17.76
CA GLY A 153 -7.36 9.71 -19.01
C GLY A 153 -6.17 8.76 -19.07
N LEU A 154 -5.48 8.50 -17.96
CA LEU A 154 -4.40 7.51 -17.94
C LEU A 154 -4.98 6.08 -18.07
N LYS A 155 -4.44 5.31 -19.01
CA LYS A 155 -4.90 3.95 -19.32
C LYS A 155 -4.15 2.86 -18.53
N GLY A 156 -3.05 3.22 -17.88
CA GLY A 156 -2.25 2.33 -17.05
C GLY A 156 -3.02 1.79 -15.84
N THR A 157 -2.52 0.71 -15.25
CA THR A 157 -3.07 0.17 -13.99
C THR A 157 -2.30 0.75 -12.81
N PHE A 158 -2.91 1.70 -12.11
CA PHE A 158 -2.32 2.36 -10.96
C PHE A 158 -2.64 1.64 -9.65
N ARG A 159 -1.62 1.50 -8.80
CA ARG A 159 -1.72 0.90 -7.47
C ARG A 159 -1.04 1.77 -6.44
N ALA A 160 -1.48 1.69 -5.19
CA ALA A 160 -0.89 2.44 -4.09
C ALA A 160 0.57 2.04 -3.88
N PHE A 161 1.46 3.01 -3.73
CA PHE A 161 2.86 2.82 -3.35
C PHE A 161 2.95 2.52 -1.84
N LEU A 162 2.34 1.42 -1.39
CA LEU A 162 2.26 1.03 0.00
C LEU A 162 2.47 -0.47 0.15
N SER A 163 3.22 -0.88 1.17
CA SER A 163 3.15 -2.29 1.62
C SER A 163 1.79 -2.59 2.26
N SER A 164 1.39 -3.86 2.22
CA SER A 164 0.18 -4.35 2.88
C SER A 164 0.40 -5.70 3.55
N ARG A 165 -0.64 -6.28 4.15
CA ARG A 165 -0.56 -7.55 4.89
C ARG A 165 0.12 -8.69 4.12
N LEU A 166 -0.17 -8.80 2.83
CA LEU A 166 0.25 -9.92 1.97
C LEU A 166 1.10 -9.46 0.78
N GLN A 167 1.48 -8.19 0.74
CA GLN A 167 2.19 -7.64 -0.40
C GLN A 167 3.27 -6.68 0.07
N ASP A 168 4.50 -7.00 -0.32
CA ASP A 168 5.65 -6.11 -0.18
C ASP A 168 5.56 -5.03 -1.26
N LEU A 169 5.91 -3.80 -0.90
CA LEU A 169 5.95 -2.66 -1.82
C LEU A 169 6.77 -3.01 -3.07
N TYR A 170 7.95 -3.60 -2.92
CA TYR A 170 8.80 -4.02 -4.04
C TYR A 170 8.10 -4.91 -5.07
N SER A 171 7.09 -5.67 -4.63
CA SER A 171 6.39 -6.65 -5.46
C SER A 171 5.24 -6.07 -6.30
N ILE A 172 4.88 -4.80 -6.11
CA ILE A 172 3.74 -4.16 -6.78
C ILE A 172 3.96 -4.07 -8.29
N VAL A 173 5.15 -3.66 -8.73
CA VAL A 173 5.52 -3.61 -10.15
C VAL A 173 5.85 -5.02 -10.65
N ARG A 174 5.34 -5.37 -11.84
CA ARG A 174 5.58 -6.68 -12.47
C ARG A 174 7.08 -6.89 -12.73
N GLN A 175 7.54 -8.11 -12.49
CA GLN A 175 8.96 -8.47 -12.56
C GLN A 175 9.66 -8.03 -13.85
N ASN A 176 9.03 -8.25 -15.02
CA ASN A 176 9.60 -7.91 -16.33
C ASN A 176 9.76 -6.40 -16.58
N ASN A 177 9.14 -5.55 -15.75
CA ASN A 177 9.23 -4.10 -15.91
C ASN A 177 10.22 -3.46 -14.93
N ARG A 178 10.72 -4.20 -13.92
CA ARG A 178 11.47 -3.61 -12.80
C ARG A 178 12.85 -3.06 -13.17
N GLU A 179 13.47 -3.59 -14.21
CA GLU A 179 14.84 -3.23 -14.63
C GLU A 179 14.88 -2.42 -15.93
N LEU A 180 13.80 -2.45 -16.70
CA LEU A 180 13.81 -1.98 -18.09
C LEU A 180 13.21 -0.59 -18.26
N LEU A 181 12.41 -0.13 -17.30
CA LEU A 181 11.61 1.08 -17.44
C LEU A 181 11.99 2.10 -16.36
N PRO A 182 12.24 3.36 -16.74
CA PRO A 182 12.39 4.44 -15.78
C PRO A 182 11.08 4.70 -15.04
N ILE A 183 11.20 5.26 -13.85
CA ILE A 183 10.07 5.74 -13.05
C ILE A 183 10.01 7.24 -13.23
N VAL A 184 8.90 7.74 -13.78
CA VAL A 184 8.71 9.15 -14.13
C VAL A 184 7.57 9.77 -13.32
N ASN A 185 7.55 11.10 -13.20
CA ASN A 185 6.42 11.84 -12.64
C ASN A 185 5.31 12.07 -13.68
N LEU A 186 4.28 12.85 -13.34
CA LEU A 186 3.17 13.17 -14.24
C LEU A 186 3.59 13.96 -15.51
N GLN A 187 4.72 14.66 -15.46
CA GLN A 187 5.28 15.47 -16.55
C GLN A 187 6.35 14.70 -17.35
N ASP A 188 6.40 13.38 -17.22
CA ASP A 188 7.40 12.50 -17.83
C ASP A 188 8.86 12.76 -17.40
N GLU A 189 9.09 13.47 -16.28
CA GLU A 189 10.44 13.69 -15.76
C GLU A 189 10.90 12.47 -14.94
N GLU A 190 12.13 12.00 -15.20
CA GLU A 190 12.68 10.81 -14.56
C GLU A 190 13.01 11.03 -13.08
N LEU A 191 12.27 10.34 -12.20
CA LEU A 191 12.50 10.30 -10.76
C LEU A 191 13.56 9.26 -10.37
N PHE A 192 13.52 8.10 -11.02
CA PHE A 192 14.43 6.99 -10.81
C PHE A 192 14.73 6.26 -12.12
N SER A 193 15.96 5.79 -12.26
CA SER A 193 16.40 5.03 -13.44
C SER A 193 15.61 3.76 -13.70
N ASN A 194 15.10 3.10 -12.65
CA ASN A 194 14.16 1.99 -12.74
C ASN A 194 13.54 1.65 -11.37
N TRP A 195 12.63 0.69 -11.33
CA TRP A 195 11.97 0.27 -10.09
C TRP A 195 12.97 -0.27 -9.04
N LYS A 196 13.99 -1.03 -9.46
CA LYS A 196 14.95 -1.62 -8.52
C LYS A 196 15.80 -0.56 -7.81
N SER A 197 16.12 0.56 -8.47
CA SER A 197 16.98 1.58 -7.88
C SER A 197 16.32 2.32 -6.70
N ILE A 198 15.00 2.28 -6.57
CA ILE A 198 14.30 2.78 -5.38
C ILE A 198 14.70 1.95 -4.13
N PHE A 199 14.93 0.65 -4.30
CA PHE A 199 15.13 -0.31 -3.20
C PHE A 199 16.58 -0.77 -3.05
N SER A 200 17.55 0.00 -3.57
CA SER A 200 18.97 -0.36 -3.58
C SER A 200 19.73 0.01 -2.30
N GLY A 201 19.03 0.19 -1.17
CA GLY A 201 19.63 0.63 0.09
C GLY A 201 19.92 2.14 0.18
N SER A 202 19.50 2.93 -0.80
CA SER A 202 19.58 4.41 -0.82
C SER A 202 18.36 5.10 -0.21
N GLU A 203 17.52 4.34 0.52
CA GLU A 203 16.23 4.80 1.08
C GLU A 203 15.32 5.48 0.04
N GLY A 204 15.39 5.05 -1.22
CA GLY A 204 14.61 5.62 -2.30
C GLY A 204 14.97 7.08 -2.59
N LYS A 205 16.26 7.43 -2.55
CA LYS A 205 16.76 8.74 -2.97
C LYS A 205 16.40 9.01 -4.44
N MET A 206 15.63 10.06 -4.68
CA MET A 206 15.24 10.54 -6.01
C MET A 206 16.41 11.26 -6.70
N ASN A 207 16.31 11.40 -8.01
CA ASN A 207 17.16 12.32 -8.78
C ASN A 207 17.07 13.75 -8.22
N ASP A 208 18.15 14.53 -8.35
CA ASP A 208 18.18 15.90 -7.85
C ASP A 208 17.26 16.82 -8.68
N ASN A 209 16.64 17.82 -8.02
CA ASN A 209 15.78 18.84 -8.63
C ASN A 209 14.51 18.32 -9.36
N VAL A 210 14.05 17.12 -9.05
CA VAL A 210 12.78 16.60 -9.58
C VAL A 210 11.60 16.91 -8.67
N ARG A 211 10.39 16.92 -9.25
CA ARG A 211 9.13 17.19 -8.56
C ARG A 211 8.19 16.00 -8.60
N ILE A 212 7.29 15.91 -7.61
CA ILE A 212 6.18 14.96 -7.63
C ILE A 212 4.89 15.73 -7.81
N TYR A 213 4.09 15.29 -8.79
CA TYR A 213 2.80 15.87 -9.08
C TYR A 213 1.67 14.94 -8.64
N SER A 214 0.57 15.53 -8.20
CA SER A 214 -0.71 14.83 -8.00
C SER A 214 -1.47 14.66 -9.31
N PHE A 215 -2.46 13.77 -9.37
CA PHE A 215 -3.21 13.53 -10.62
C PHE A 215 -3.86 14.81 -11.19
N ASP A 216 -4.28 15.76 -10.36
CA ASP A 216 -4.83 17.05 -10.80
C ASP A 216 -3.75 18.10 -11.18
N GLY A 217 -2.48 17.72 -11.22
CA GLY A 217 -1.38 18.51 -11.78
C GLY A 217 -0.67 19.42 -10.77
N ARG A 218 -0.97 19.34 -9.48
CA ARG A 218 -0.31 20.16 -8.45
C ARG A 218 1.00 19.54 -7.98
N ASP A 219 2.06 20.36 -7.86
CA ASP A 219 3.33 19.98 -7.24
C ASP A 219 3.13 19.82 -5.74
N VAL A 220 3.28 18.60 -5.22
CA VAL A 220 3.01 18.30 -3.81
C VAL A 220 4.03 18.94 -2.86
N LEU A 221 5.22 19.31 -3.35
CA LEU A 221 6.24 19.99 -2.55
C LEU A 221 5.93 21.47 -2.34
N ASP A 222 5.31 22.10 -3.32
CA ASP A 222 5.05 23.54 -3.31
C ASP A 222 3.59 23.87 -2.92
N ASP A 223 2.64 22.94 -3.06
CA ASP A 223 1.22 23.15 -2.77
C ASP A 223 0.85 23.02 -1.27
N ASP A 224 0.12 24.00 -0.74
CA ASP A 224 -0.28 24.06 0.67
C ASP A 224 -1.28 22.99 1.11
N ALA A 225 -1.94 22.29 0.18
CA ALA A 225 -2.83 21.19 0.53
C ALA A 225 -2.10 20.02 1.21
N TRP A 226 -0.78 19.92 1.03
CA TRP A 226 0.09 19.00 1.77
C TRP A 226 0.99 19.79 2.71
N PRO A 227 0.54 20.15 3.92
CA PRO A 227 1.36 20.93 4.85
C PRO A 227 2.60 20.15 5.32
N GLU A 228 2.46 18.83 5.47
CA GLU A 228 3.57 17.93 5.81
C GLU A 228 4.04 17.20 4.55
N LYS A 229 5.28 17.46 4.12
CA LYS A 229 5.90 16.92 2.90
C LYS A 229 6.46 15.51 3.12
N MET A 230 5.60 14.63 3.63
CA MET A 230 5.89 13.25 3.98
C MET A 230 5.09 12.31 3.09
N VAL A 231 5.62 11.12 2.83
CA VAL A 231 4.98 10.06 2.04
C VAL A 231 4.79 8.83 2.90
N TRP A 232 3.58 8.25 2.94
CA TRP A 232 3.37 6.92 3.53
C TRP A 232 3.95 5.83 2.62
N HIS A 233 4.60 4.81 3.20
CA HIS A 233 5.04 3.61 2.46
C HIS A 233 4.95 2.30 3.25
N GLY A 234 5.05 2.32 4.58
CA GLY A 234 4.89 1.14 5.44
C GLY A 234 5.87 0.00 5.17
N SER A 235 7.08 0.32 4.70
CA SER A 235 8.05 -0.65 4.16
C SER A 235 9.47 -0.41 4.67
N SER A 236 10.33 -1.43 4.62
CA SER A 236 11.78 -1.29 4.78
C SER A 236 12.41 -0.56 3.58
N PRO A 237 13.70 -0.17 3.64
CA PRO A 237 14.41 0.40 2.50
C PRO A 237 14.48 -0.54 1.28
N GLU A 238 14.42 -1.85 1.49
CA GLU A 238 14.37 -2.89 0.45
C GLU A 238 12.95 -3.14 -0.07
N GLY A 239 11.95 -2.42 0.47
CA GLY A 239 10.56 -2.53 0.06
C GLY A 239 9.81 -3.71 0.66
N SER A 240 10.37 -4.34 1.70
CA SER A 240 9.69 -5.41 2.46
C SER A 240 8.66 -4.80 3.40
N ARG A 241 7.50 -5.45 3.57
CA ARG A 241 6.44 -4.93 4.45
C ARG A 241 6.88 -4.87 5.92
N GLN A 242 6.59 -3.76 6.59
CA GLN A 242 6.79 -3.61 8.04
C GLN A 242 5.45 -3.81 8.76
N THR A 243 5.21 -5.03 9.26
CA THR A 243 3.90 -5.40 9.84
C THR A 243 3.51 -4.58 11.06
N ASP A 244 4.49 -4.00 11.73
CA ASP A 244 4.28 -3.21 12.95
C ASP A 244 4.22 -1.70 12.64
N SER A 245 4.34 -1.30 11.37
CA SER A 245 4.44 0.11 10.97
C SER A 245 3.76 0.38 9.62
N TYR A 246 2.51 -0.05 9.50
CA TYR A 246 1.65 0.20 8.32
C TYR A 246 0.19 0.51 8.70
N CYS A 247 -0.03 1.17 9.85
CA CYS A 247 -1.35 1.59 10.32
C CYS A 247 -2.41 0.48 10.31
N GLU A 248 -2.06 -0.67 10.90
CA GLU A 248 -2.89 -1.89 10.89
C GLU A 248 -3.42 -2.20 9.48
N THR A 249 -2.52 -2.21 8.49
CA THR A 249 -2.84 -2.41 7.07
C THR A 249 -3.67 -1.27 6.46
N TRP A 250 -3.40 -0.05 6.89
CA TRP A 250 -4.05 1.20 6.48
C TRP A 250 -5.54 1.30 6.86
N ARG A 251 -5.89 0.76 8.03
CA ARG A 251 -7.28 0.69 8.52
C ARG A 251 -7.54 1.53 9.76
N THR A 252 -6.51 2.11 10.35
CA THR A 252 -6.63 2.93 11.56
C THR A 252 -5.96 4.28 11.40
N GLY A 253 -6.61 5.31 11.97
CA GLY A 253 -6.10 6.67 12.08
C GLY A 253 -5.76 7.04 13.53
N GLY A 254 -5.58 6.03 14.40
CA GLY A 254 -5.28 6.26 15.82
C GLY A 254 -3.87 6.80 16.03
N HIS A 255 -3.69 7.68 17.01
CA HIS A 255 -2.40 8.28 17.36
C HIS A 255 -1.41 7.29 18.02
N ALA A 256 -1.92 6.24 18.66
CA ALA A 256 -1.12 5.21 19.34
C ALA A 256 -0.52 4.17 18.38
N VAL A 257 -0.97 4.17 17.12
CA VAL A 257 -0.47 3.27 16.06
C VAL A 257 0.38 4.08 15.11
N THR A 258 1.43 3.47 14.60
CA THR A 258 2.36 4.10 13.66
C THR A 258 2.29 3.50 12.26
N GLY A 259 2.65 4.33 11.30
CA GLY A 259 2.99 3.94 9.94
C GLY A 259 4.43 4.37 9.65
N MET A 260 5.08 3.70 8.69
CA MET A 260 6.37 4.15 8.17
C MET A 260 6.16 5.16 7.05
N ALA A 261 6.83 6.31 7.18
CA ALA A 261 6.81 7.41 6.23
C ALA A 261 8.22 7.88 5.86
N SER A 262 8.33 8.67 4.80
CA SER A 262 9.59 9.27 4.32
C SER A 262 9.42 10.75 3.97
N SER A 263 10.47 11.56 4.12
CA SER A 263 10.44 12.97 3.75
C SER A 263 10.73 13.15 2.27
N VAL A 264 9.70 13.50 1.49
CA VAL A 264 9.88 13.81 0.07
C VAL A 264 10.60 15.16 -0.11
N GLN A 265 10.51 16.06 0.88
CA GLN A 265 11.24 17.32 0.89
C GLN A 265 12.76 17.13 0.96
N GLU A 266 13.22 16.06 1.61
CA GLU A 266 14.64 15.68 1.64
C GLU A 266 15.07 14.87 0.40
N GLY A 267 14.13 14.58 -0.51
CA GLY A 267 14.39 13.83 -1.74
C GLY A 267 14.34 12.31 -1.58
N TYR A 268 13.72 11.78 -0.52
CA TYR A 268 13.67 10.33 -0.25
C TYR A 268 12.24 9.79 -0.19
N LEU A 269 12.05 8.55 -0.64
CA LEU A 269 10.75 7.86 -0.60
C LEU A 269 10.64 6.72 0.42
N LEU A 270 11.75 6.23 0.97
CA LEU A 270 11.79 5.05 1.86
C LEU A 270 12.64 5.25 3.13
N GLN A 271 12.83 6.50 3.59
CA GLN A 271 13.41 6.72 4.92
C GLN A 271 12.58 6.00 5.98
N GLN A 272 13.22 5.59 7.07
CA GLN A 272 12.54 4.83 8.13
C GLN A 272 12.03 5.78 9.23
N LEU A 273 11.07 6.64 8.89
CA LEU A 273 10.49 7.63 9.80
C LEU A 273 9.10 7.19 10.30
N PRO A 274 8.99 6.57 11.50
CA PRO A 274 7.69 6.21 12.05
C PRO A 274 6.90 7.46 12.41
N ARG A 275 5.60 7.46 12.07
CA ARG A 275 4.67 8.57 12.31
C ARG A 275 3.32 8.06 12.76
N GLY A 276 2.62 8.84 13.58
CA GLY A 276 1.29 8.49 14.07
C GLY A 276 0.27 8.43 12.93
N CYS A 277 -0.59 7.42 12.91
CA CYS A 277 -1.54 7.20 11.82
C CYS A 277 -2.66 8.26 11.75
N SER A 278 -2.75 9.14 12.74
CA SER A 278 -3.62 10.32 12.70
C SER A 278 -3.09 11.44 11.81
N SER A 279 -1.80 11.45 11.51
CA SER A 279 -1.19 12.41 10.57
C SER A 279 -1.67 12.15 9.15
N SER A 280 -1.77 13.21 8.35
CA SER A 280 -2.21 13.11 6.95
C SER A 280 -1.06 13.43 6.01
N PHE A 281 -0.64 12.46 5.21
CA PHE A 281 0.54 12.55 4.36
C PHE A 281 0.24 12.24 2.90
N ILE A 282 1.22 12.49 2.03
CA ILE A 282 1.16 12.13 0.62
C ILE A 282 1.07 10.60 0.50
N VAL A 283 0.22 10.16 -0.43
CA VAL A 283 0.16 8.76 -0.87
C VAL A 283 0.43 8.75 -2.36
N LEU A 284 1.44 7.99 -2.77
CA LEU A 284 1.81 7.84 -4.17
C LEU A 284 1.10 6.64 -4.80
N CYS A 285 0.91 6.70 -6.09
CA CYS A 285 0.31 5.70 -6.95
C CYS A 285 1.30 5.38 -8.08
N ILE A 286 1.63 4.11 -8.22
CA ILE A 286 2.57 3.59 -9.23
C ILE A 286 1.81 2.81 -10.29
N GLU A 287 2.14 3.07 -11.55
CA GLU A 287 1.76 2.19 -12.65
C GLU A 287 2.45 0.82 -12.50
N ASN A 288 1.66 -0.25 -12.32
CA ASN A 288 2.20 -1.56 -11.94
C ASN A 288 2.82 -2.34 -13.12
N SER A 289 2.56 -1.92 -14.35
CA SER A 289 3.11 -2.49 -15.57
C SER A 289 2.89 -1.57 -16.75
N TYR A 290 3.84 -1.58 -17.68
CA TYR A 290 3.70 -0.88 -18.94
C TYR A 290 2.71 -1.61 -19.85
N THR A 291 1.72 -0.87 -20.37
CA THR A 291 0.82 -1.33 -21.41
C THR A 291 1.09 -0.49 -22.65
N ALA A 292 1.51 -1.14 -23.75
CA ALA A 292 1.65 -0.43 -25.02
C ALA A 292 0.27 0.06 -25.48
N GLU A 293 0.17 1.35 -25.84
CA GLU A 293 -1.03 1.93 -26.42
C GLU A 293 -1.32 1.41 -27.83
#